data_AF-A0A8E0RKZ9-F1
#
_entry.id   AF-A0A8E0RKZ9-F1
#
_cell.length_a   1.000
_cell.length_b   1.000
_cell.length_c   1.000
_cell.angle_alpha   90.00
_cell.angle_beta   90.00
_cell.angle_gamma   90.00
#
_symmetry.space_group_name_H-M   'P 1'
#
loop_
_entity.id
_entity.type
_entity.pdbx_description
1 polymer ?
#
loop_
_entity_poly.entity_id
_entity_poly.type
_entity_poly.pdbx_seq_one_letter_code
_entity_poly.pdbx_strand_id
1 'polypeptide(L)'
;MGCRASLLYLGALCSVSLGFDWMQRKCLLLNAMLGAYHALYLNGHNPITSFAFREILIFFYRCFCQPLEVREMKSTTPLKAEILGVKEDPKESDGLVLRLAMALEEGRWIARDIGGSDPERMSAPRIVDYLKTTLGGLRGVTMSAEKVDGNKYPLMAAVNRAASAVARHDGRVVHLNYEPPNPAEVDTTLYLVGKGITYDTGGADIKANGVMAGMHRDKCGAAAIAGLFKTLGELQPPGLSVSAALAFVRNSVGAESYVADEILVARSGQRIRVGNTDAEGRMVMTDLLCEAKEKVLKFIQNLKRNQMFLPFGL
;
A
#
# COMPACT_ATOMS: atom_id res chain seq x y z
N MET A 1 -35.02 -5.20 28.30
CA MET A 1 -34.09 -5.73 27.28
C MET A 1 -33.35 -4.52 26.70
N GLY A 2 -32.15 -4.12 27.11
CA GLY A 2 -31.00 -4.91 27.56
C GLY A 2 -29.81 -4.82 26.57
N CYS A 3 -29.70 -3.76 25.75
CA CYS A 3 -28.50 -3.55 24.92
C CYS A 3 -27.46 -2.75 25.73
N ARG A 4 -26.35 -3.42 26.10
CA ARG A 4 -25.13 -2.80 26.66
C ARG A 4 -24.15 -2.34 25.56
N ALA A 5 -24.58 -2.25 24.30
CA ALA A 5 -23.77 -1.72 23.21
C ALA A 5 -24.12 -0.25 22.98
N SER A 6 -23.12 0.64 23.03
CA SER A 6 -23.30 2.04 22.65
C SER A 6 -23.57 2.12 21.14
N LEU A 7 -24.81 2.44 20.76
CA LEU A 7 -25.24 2.62 19.38
C LEU A 7 -25.24 4.12 19.03
N LEU A 8 -24.48 4.52 18.01
CA LEU A 8 -24.52 5.88 17.46
C LEU A 8 -25.26 5.88 16.11
N TYR A 9 -26.27 6.74 15.98
CA TYR A 9 -27.10 6.88 14.78
C TYR A 9 -26.78 8.20 14.08
N LEU A 10 -26.33 8.16 12.82
CA LEU A 10 -26.13 9.35 12.00
C LEU A 10 -27.39 9.59 11.15
N GLY A 11 -28.07 10.71 11.41
CA GLY A 11 -29.14 11.23 10.56
C GLY A 11 -28.61 12.21 9.51
N ALA A 12 -29.46 12.63 8.56
CA ALA A 12 -29.12 13.65 7.58
C ALA A 12 -28.72 14.96 8.30
N LEU A 13 -27.42 15.26 8.29
CA LEU A 13 -26.89 16.50 8.83
C LEU A 13 -27.21 17.62 7.84
N CYS A 14 -28.17 18.49 8.19
CA CYS A 14 -28.34 19.77 7.52
C CYS A 14 -26.98 20.48 7.44
N SER A 15 -26.67 20.99 6.25
CA SER A 15 -25.43 21.65 5.88
C SER A 15 -24.90 22.58 6.96
N VAL A 16 -23.78 22.20 7.59
CA VAL A 16 -22.96 23.14 8.36
C VAL A 16 -21.69 23.39 7.56
N SER A 17 -21.50 24.62 7.11
CA SER A 17 -20.27 25.07 6.48
C SER A 17 -19.14 25.05 7.52
N LEU A 18 -18.32 24.01 7.51
CA LEU A 18 -17.11 23.95 8.33
C LEU A 18 -15.92 24.47 7.51
N GLY A 19 -15.36 25.58 7.98
CA GLY A 19 -14.17 26.22 7.42
C GLY A 19 -12.99 25.25 7.24
N PHE A 20 -12.31 25.39 6.10
CA PHE A 20 -11.28 24.51 5.56
C PHE A 20 -9.90 24.62 6.27
N ASP A 21 -9.85 24.67 7.60
CA ASP A 21 -8.57 24.95 8.30
C ASP A 21 -7.91 23.74 8.97
N TRP A 22 -8.43 22.52 8.76
CA TRP A 22 -7.88 21.30 9.35
C TRP A 22 -7.20 20.35 8.35
N MET A 23 -7.12 20.71 7.06
CA MET A 23 -6.29 19.98 6.09
C MET A 23 -4.80 20.26 6.37
N GLN A 24 -4.23 19.57 7.35
CA GLN A 24 -2.78 19.51 7.46
C GLN A 24 -2.22 18.82 6.21
N ARG A 25 -1.37 19.54 5.48
CA ARG A 25 -0.63 19.15 4.25
C ARG A 25 0.30 17.93 4.41
N LYS A 26 0.21 17.16 5.49
CA LYS A 26 1.16 16.10 5.86
C LYS A 26 0.67 14.67 5.65
N CYS A 27 -0.56 14.45 5.19
CA CYS A 27 -1.07 13.11 4.89
C CYS A 27 -0.95 12.79 3.39
N LEU A 28 0.29 12.59 2.91
CA LEU A 28 0.58 12.15 1.53
C LEU A 28 -0.23 10.89 1.14
N LEU A 29 -0.50 10.00 2.10
CA LEU A 29 -1.30 8.79 1.92
C LEU A 29 -2.79 9.08 1.61
N LEU A 30 -3.37 10.07 2.29
CA LEU A 30 -4.77 10.48 2.11
C LEU A 30 -4.96 11.14 0.74
N ASN A 31 -4.01 11.98 0.33
CA ASN A 31 -4.02 12.62 -0.99
C ASN A 31 -3.75 11.61 -2.12
N ALA A 32 -2.88 10.63 -1.91
CA ALA A 32 -2.62 9.58 -2.90
C ALA A 32 -3.83 8.65 -3.08
N MET A 33 -4.51 8.27 -1.99
CA MET A 33 -5.73 7.45 -2.07
C MET A 33 -6.94 8.24 -2.60
N LEU A 34 -7.09 9.51 -2.24
CA LEU A 34 -8.12 10.39 -2.83
C LEU A 34 -7.83 10.70 -4.30
N GLY A 35 -6.56 10.80 -4.71
CA GLY A 35 -6.15 10.97 -6.10
C GLY A 35 -6.38 9.72 -6.94
N ALA A 36 -6.05 8.54 -6.42
CA ALA A 36 -6.41 7.25 -7.03
C ALA A 36 -7.93 7.09 -7.15
N TYR A 37 -8.69 7.59 -6.16
CA TYR A 37 -10.15 7.61 -6.19
C TYR A 37 -10.73 8.61 -7.22
N HIS A 38 -10.16 9.81 -7.34
CA HIS A 38 -10.54 10.78 -8.36
C HIS A 38 -10.36 10.21 -9.77
N ALA A 39 -9.31 9.39 -9.96
CA ALA A 39 -9.06 8.67 -11.21
C ALA A 39 -10.03 7.49 -11.44
N LEU A 40 -10.54 6.86 -10.38
CA LEU A 40 -11.48 5.72 -10.45
C LEU A 40 -12.95 6.14 -10.59
N TYR A 41 -13.33 7.40 -10.30
CA TYR A 41 -14.74 7.77 -10.15
C TYR A 41 -15.20 9.07 -10.85
N LEU A 42 -14.33 9.78 -11.58
CA LEU A 42 -14.77 10.93 -12.39
C LEU A 42 -15.33 10.53 -13.76
N ASN A 43 -16.34 9.66 -13.75
CA ASN A 43 -17.30 9.56 -14.85
C ASN A 43 -18.68 9.20 -14.26
N GLY A 44 -19.30 10.12 -13.49
CA GLY A 44 -20.74 10.06 -13.20
C GLY A 44 -21.19 10.36 -11.76
N HIS A 45 -21.62 11.60 -11.54
CA HIS A 45 -22.72 12.05 -10.65
C HIS A 45 -22.68 11.99 -9.09
N ASN A 46 -23.19 13.11 -8.55
CA ASN A 46 -23.80 13.42 -7.24
C ASN A 46 -22.88 13.93 -6.09
N PRO A 47 -22.96 15.23 -5.68
CA PRO A 47 -22.16 15.78 -4.58
C PRO A 47 -22.58 15.30 -3.18
N ILE A 48 -23.82 14.82 -3.01
CA ILE A 48 -24.35 14.34 -1.70
C ILE A 48 -23.67 13.02 -1.29
N THR A 49 -23.45 12.11 -2.24
CA THR A 49 -22.75 10.83 -2.01
C THR A 49 -21.30 11.07 -1.62
N SER A 50 -20.62 12.06 -2.23
CA SER A 50 -19.26 12.44 -1.86
C SER A 50 -19.13 12.98 -0.44
N PHE A 51 -20.14 13.69 0.06
CA PHE A 51 -20.13 14.24 1.43
C PHE A 51 -20.38 13.16 2.47
N ALA A 52 -21.45 12.37 2.33
CA ALA A 52 -21.77 11.28 3.25
C ALA A 52 -20.63 10.27 3.35
N PHE A 53 -20.02 9.92 2.21
CA PHE A 53 -18.85 9.05 2.15
C PHE A 53 -17.66 9.58 2.95
N ARG A 54 -17.36 10.88 2.80
CA ARG A 54 -16.26 11.52 3.53
C ARG A 54 -16.47 11.48 5.04
N GLU A 55 -17.68 11.74 5.50
CA GLU A 55 -18.00 11.74 6.93
C GLU A 55 -17.96 10.32 7.51
N ILE A 56 -18.45 9.31 6.77
CA ILE A 56 -18.33 7.89 7.16
C ILE A 56 -16.85 7.51 7.34
N LEU A 57 -15.98 7.85 6.38
CA LEU A 57 -14.55 7.56 6.45
C LEU A 57 -13.86 8.25 7.64
N ILE A 58 -14.14 9.54 7.87
CA ILE A 58 -13.58 10.29 9.02
C ILE A 58 -14.03 9.67 10.34
N PHE A 59 -15.28 9.20 10.41
CA PHE A 59 -15.82 8.59 11.61
C PHE A 59 -15.22 7.20 11.88
N PHE A 60 -15.15 6.33 10.86
CA PHE A 60 -14.45 5.04 10.97
C PHE A 60 -13.01 5.23 11.47
N TYR A 61 -12.33 6.24 10.94
CA TYR A 61 -11.00 6.61 11.39
C TYR A 61 -10.92 6.98 12.88
N ARG A 62 -11.91 7.73 13.39
CA ARG A 62 -11.89 8.20 14.78
C ARG A 62 -12.32 7.15 15.80
N CYS A 63 -13.24 6.26 15.43
CA CYS A 63 -13.92 5.38 16.38
C CYS A 63 -13.38 3.94 16.39
N PHE A 64 -12.93 3.41 15.25
CA PHE A 64 -12.60 1.99 15.10
C PHE A 64 -11.11 1.70 14.84
N CYS A 65 -10.35 2.68 14.34
CA CYS A 65 -8.92 2.50 14.15
C CYS A 65 -8.16 2.54 15.48
N GLN A 66 -7.90 1.36 16.03
CA GLN A 66 -6.92 1.19 17.11
C GLN A 66 -5.54 0.84 16.52
N PRO A 67 -4.45 1.49 16.99
CA PRO A 67 -3.09 1.09 16.64
C PRO A 67 -2.87 -0.40 16.92
N LEU A 68 -2.06 -1.05 16.08
CA LEU A 68 -1.76 -2.48 16.21
C LEU A 68 -1.28 -2.84 17.63
N GLU A 69 -0.46 -1.97 18.22
CA GLU A 69 0.11 -2.15 19.57
C GLU A 69 -0.99 -2.23 20.64
N VAL A 70 -2.03 -1.40 20.52
CA VAL A 70 -3.16 -1.40 21.45
C VAL A 70 -3.96 -2.69 21.33
N ARG A 71 -4.13 -3.20 20.11
CA ARG A 71 -4.84 -4.46 19.85
C ARG A 71 -4.06 -5.67 20.36
N GLU A 72 -2.75 -5.69 20.19
CA GLU A 72 -1.87 -6.77 20.68
C GLU A 72 -1.82 -6.85 22.21
N MET A 73 -1.94 -5.71 22.90
CA MET A 73 -1.97 -5.66 24.37
C MET A 73 -3.21 -6.33 24.98
N LYS A 74 -4.17 -6.79 24.16
CA LYS A 74 -5.46 -7.37 24.60
C LYS A 74 -6.12 -6.49 25.67
N SER A 75 -6.08 -5.19 25.46
CA SER A 75 -6.63 -4.21 26.40
C SER A 75 -8.10 -4.52 26.64
N THR A 76 -8.48 -4.61 27.91
CA THR A 76 -9.89 -4.75 28.34
C THR A 76 -10.65 -3.42 28.24
N THR A 77 -10.02 -2.37 27.68
CA THR A 77 -10.68 -1.07 27.50
C THR A 77 -11.82 -1.24 26.52
N PRO A 78 -13.07 -0.96 26.91
CA PRO A 78 -14.22 -1.10 26.03
C PRO A 78 -14.04 -0.23 24.79
N LEU A 79 -14.46 -0.75 23.64
CA LEU A 79 -14.50 0.02 22.41
C LEU A 79 -15.39 1.25 22.63
N LYS A 80 -14.96 2.41 22.13
CA LYS A 80 -15.76 3.64 22.23
C LYS A 80 -17.11 3.51 21.50
N ALA A 81 -17.17 2.65 20.49
CA ALA A 81 -18.37 2.25 19.79
C ALA A 81 -18.18 0.82 19.27
N GLU A 82 -19.22 -0.01 19.33
CA GLU A 82 -19.21 -1.40 18.83
C GLU A 82 -19.95 -1.53 17.50
N ILE A 83 -20.98 -0.71 17.29
CA ILE A 83 -21.84 -0.74 16.11
C ILE A 83 -21.99 0.67 15.56
N LEU A 84 -21.80 0.82 14.25
CA LEU A 84 -22.08 2.05 13.52
C LEU A 84 -23.32 1.84 12.64
N GLY A 85 -24.38 2.59 12.90
CA GLY A 85 -25.56 2.64 12.05
C GLY A 85 -25.48 3.82 11.09
N VAL A 86 -25.53 3.55 9.78
CA VAL A 86 -25.67 4.58 8.74
C VAL A 86 -27.12 4.59 8.28
N LYS A 87 -27.80 5.74 8.39
CA LYS A 87 -29.13 5.92 7.82
C LYS A 87 -29.00 6.39 6.38
N GLU A 88 -29.38 5.53 5.45
CA GLU A 88 -29.49 5.88 4.03
C GLU A 88 -30.96 6.09 3.64
N ASP A 89 -31.24 6.95 2.66
CA ASP A 89 -32.58 7.04 2.08
C ASP A 89 -32.83 5.79 1.23
N PRO A 90 -33.86 4.97 1.53
CA PRO A 90 -34.16 3.75 0.80
C PRO A 90 -34.40 3.97 -0.70
N LYS A 91 -34.69 5.20 -1.13
CA LYS A 91 -34.95 5.55 -2.53
C LYS A 91 -33.68 5.94 -3.33
N GLU A 92 -32.59 6.26 -2.65
CA GLU A 92 -31.35 6.77 -3.27
C GLU A 92 -30.11 5.89 -3.05
N SER A 93 -30.19 4.86 -2.18
CA SER A 93 -29.03 4.05 -1.83
C SER A 93 -29.13 2.58 -2.24
N ASP A 94 -28.13 2.11 -2.97
CA ASP A 94 -27.83 0.71 -3.27
C ASP A 94 -26.82 0.09 -2.27
N GLY A 95 -26.47 0.81 -1.20
CA GLY A 95 -25.45 0.41 -0.22
C GLY A 95 -24.02 0.42 -0.77
N LEU A 96 -23.80 0.91 -1.99
CA LEU A 96 -22.49 0.98 -2.63
C LEU A 96 -21.55 1.91 -1.85
N VAL A 97 -22.05 3.05 -1.39
CA VAL A 97 -21.29 4.04 -0.61
C VAL A 97 -20.73 3.40 0.66
N LEU A 98 -21.55 2.64 1.39
CA LEU A 98 -21.13 1.94 2.60
C LEU A 98 -20.09 0.85 2.28
N ARG A 99 -20.33 0.04 1.23
CA ARG A 99 -19.39 -1.00 0.80
C ARG A 99 -18.03 -0.43 0.40
N LEU A 100 -18.03 0.65 -0.38
CA LEU A 100 -16.83 1.38 -0.77
C LEU A 100 -16.08 1.93 0.44
N ALA A 101 -16.79 2.53 1.40
CA ALA A 101 -16.18 3.14 2.57
C ALA A 101 -15.53 2.07 3.45
N MET A 102 -16.22 0.95 3.66
CA MET A 102 -15.68 -0.20 4.40
C MET A 102 -14.44 -0.76 3.72
N ALA A 103 -14.50 -1.05 2.41
CA ALA A 103 -13.36 -1.59 1.67
C ALA A 103 -12.12 -0.67 1.68
N LEU A 104 -12.32 0.65 1.65
CA LEU A 104 -11.23 1.62 1.77
C LEU A 104 -10.65 1.69 3.17
N GLU A 105 -11.48 1.64 4.22
CA GLU A 105 -10.96 1.66 5.59
C GLU A 105 -10.25 0.36 5.95
N GLU A 106 -10.73 -0.80 5.49
CA GLU A 106 -10.00 -2.07 5.59
C GLU A 106 -8.61 -1.97 4.95
N GLY A 107 -8.52 -1.39 3.75
CA GLY A 107 -7.23 -1.12 3.09
C GLY A 107 -6.34 -0.15 3.87
N ARG A 108 -6.91 0.94 4.39
CA ARG A 108 -6.18 1.90 5.24
C ARG A 108 -5.69 1.29 6.52
N TRP A 109 -6.42 0.33 7.09
CA TRP A 109 -6.03 -0.36 8.30
C TRP A 109 -4.70 -1.09 8.10
N ILE A 110 -4.58 -1.85 7.02
CA ILE A 110 -3.33 -2.51 6.61
C ILE A 110 -2.21 -1.50 6.41
N ALA A 111 -2.48 -0.39 5.70
CA ALA A 111 -1.47 0.63 5.46
C ALA A 111 -0.98 1.29 6.76
N ARG A 112 -1.87 1.48 7.75
CA ARG A 112 -1.55 2.04 9.07
C ARG A 112 -0.84 1.06 9.97
N ASP A 113 -1.24 -0.20 9.96
CA ASP A 113 -0.57 -1.24 10.73
C ASP A 113 0.87 -1.39 10.27
N ILE A 114 1.08 -1.49 8.95
CA ILE A 114 2.43 -1.57 8.39
C ILE A 114 3.18 -0.27 8.64
N GLY A 115 2.66 0.89 8.20
CA GLY A 115 3.41 2.15 8.21
C GLY A 115 3.54 2.83 9.57
N GLY A 116 2.56 2.64 10.45
CA GLY A 116 2.46 3.29 11.76
C GLY A 116 3.16 2.53 12.89
N SER A 117 3.33 1.22 12.75
CA SER A 117 3.99 0.42 13.77
C SER A 117 5.51 0.55 13.74
N ASP A 118 6.09 0.22 14.89
CA ASP A 118 7.53 0.22 15.09
C ASP A 118 8.26 -0.74 14.12
N PRO A 119 9.56 -0.54 13.90
CA PRO A 119 10.31 -1.29 12.90
C PRO A 119 10.54 -2.77 13.24
N GLU A 120 10.29 -3.19 14.49
CA GLU A 120 10.46 -4.58 14.92
C GLU A 120 9.17 -5.38 14.84
N ARG A 121 8.00 -4.78 15.10
CA ARG A 121 6.70 -5.42 14.79
C ARG A 121 6.50 -5.55 13.28
N MET A 122 6.84 -4.50 12.53
CA MET A 122 6.71 -4.47 11.07
C MET A 122 8.08 -4.44 10.39
N SER A 123 8.90 -5.44 10.71
CA SER A 123 10.10 -5.77 9.94
C SER A 123 9.74 -6.50 8.64
N ALA A 124 10.64 -6.55 7.67
CA ALA A 124 10.33 -7.09 6.34
C ALA A 124 9.76 -8.53 6.37
N PRO A 125 10.33 -9.50 7.13
CA PRO A 125 9.73 -10.83 7.26
C PRO A 125 8.34 -10.81 7.91
N ARG A 126 8.15 -9.98 8.96
CA ARG A 126 6.86 -9.90 9.67
C ARG A 126 5.76 -9.24 8.84
N ILE A 127 6.12 -8.26 8.01
CA ILE A 127 5.18 -7.68 7.04
C ILE A 127 4.69 -8.75 6.08
N VAL A 128 5.57 -9.64 5.59
CA VAL A 128 5.15 -10.75 4.71
C VAL A 128 4.12 -11.65 5.41
N ASP A 129 4.37 -12.04 6.67
CA ASP A 129 3.44 -12.89 7.42
C ASP A 129 2.11 -12.20 7.69
N TYR A 130 2.15 -10.91 8.02
CA TYR A 130 0.96 -10.07 8.19
C TYR A 130 0.15 -9.97 6.88
N LEU A 131 0.80 -9.75 5.74
CA LEU A 131 0.13 -9.69 4.43
C LEU A 131 -0.46 -11.05 4.02
N LYS A 132 0.22 -12.17 4.31
CA LYS A 132 -0.34 -13.51 4.06
C LYS A 132 -1.65 -13.72 4.81
N THR A 133 -1.72 -13.20 6.03
CA THR A 133 -2.90 -13.33 6.89
C THR A 133 -4.02 -12.39 6.45
N THR A 134 -3.71 -11.14 6.08
CA THR A 134 -4.71 -10.10 5.79
C THR A 134 -5.22 -10.11 4.36
N LEU A 135 -4.38 -10.51 3.40
CA LEU A 135 -4.75 -10.63 1.99
C LEU A 135 -5.06 -12.07 1.58
N GLY A 136 -4.73 -13.05 2.44
CA GLY A 136 -5.03 -14.45 2.19
C GLY A 136 -6.53 -14.71 2.05
N GLY A 137 -6.90 -15.45 1.01
CA GLY A 137 -8.30 -15.81 0.74
C GLY A 137 -9.12 -14.74 0.03
N LEU A 138 -8.57 -13.55 -0.22
CA LEU A 138 -9.24 -12.55 -1.06
C LEU A 138 -9.28 -13.03 -2.52
N ARG A 139 -10.48 -13.08 -3.08
CA ARG A 139 -10.68 -13.51 -4.47
C ARG A 139 -9.99 -12.53 -5.43
N GLY A 140 -9.27 -13.10 -6.40
CA GLY A 140 -8.55 -12.33 -7.41
C GLY A 140 -7.21 -11.75 -6.94
N VAL A 141 -6.90 -11.79 -5.63
CA VAL A 141 -5.62 -11.32 -5.11
C VAL A 141 -4.67 -12.49 -4.88
N THR A 142 -3.48 -12.40 -5.46
CA THR A 142 -2.38 -13.35 -5.25
C THR A 142 -1.15 -12.63 -4.71
N MET A 143 -0.36 -13.34 -3.91
CA MET A 143 0.87 -12.81 -3.34
C MET A 143 2.00 -13.84 -3.41
N SER A 144 3.18 -13.37 -3.80
CA SER A 144 4.45 -14.08 -3.64
C SER A 144 5.45 -13.20 -2.89
N ALA A 145 6.36 -13.82 -2.15
CA ALA A 145 7.43 -13.10 -1.47
C ALA A 145 8.74 -13.88 -1.56
N GLU A 146 9.84 -13.19 -1.81
CA GLU A 146 11.18 -13.75 -1.84
C GLU A 146 12.17 -12.91 -1.02
N LYS A 147 13.32 -13.50 -0.67
CA LYS A 147 14.43 -12.74 -0.12
C LYS A 147 15.00 -11.82 -1.19
N VAL A 148 15.67 -10.74 -0.79
CA VAL A 148 16.40 -9.90 -1.74
C VAL A 148 17.52 -10.71 -2.40
N ASP A 149 17.41 -10.91 -3.71
CA ASP A 149 18.41 -11.58 -4.54
C ASP A 149 19.25 -10.52 -5.27
N GLY A 150 20.55 -10.46 -4.98
CA GLY A 150 21.48 -9.50 -5.57
C GLY A 150 21.67 -9.65 -7.09
N ASN A 151 21.36 -10.82 -7.66
CA ASN A 151 21.40 -11.00 -9.11
C ASN A 151 20.17 -10.39 -9.79
N LYS A 152 19.02 -10.37 -9.11
CA LYS A 152 17.78 -9.79 -9.63
C LYS A 152 17.65 -8.30 -9.32
N TYR A 153 18.07 -7.90 -8.12
CA TYR A 153 17.87 -6.57 -7.54
C TYR A 153 19.18 -6.04 -6.91
N PRO A 154 20.22 -5.79 -7.72
CA PRO A 154 21.55 -5.43 -7.22
C PRO A 154 21.59 -4.14 -6.39
N LEU A 155 20.82 -3.11 -6.75
CA LEU A 155 20.76 -1.85 -5.99
C LEU A 155 20.02 -2.06 -4.67
N MET A 156 18.94 -2.83 -4.70
CA MET A 156 18.21 -3.18 -3.48
C MET A 156 19.06 -4.03 -2.52
N ALA A 157 19.84 -4.97 -3.07
CA ALA A 157 20.76 -5.79 -2.30
C ALA A 157 21.85 -4.94 -1.64
N ALA A 158 22.37 -3.91 -2.31
CA ALA A 158 23.32 -2.97 -1.71
C ALA A 158 22.72 -2.22 -0.51
N VAL A 159 21.48 -1.72 -0.62
CA VAL A 159 20.78 -1.08 0.51
C VAL A 159 20.53 -2.06 1.67
N ASN A 160 20.16 -3.31 1.36
CA ASN A 160 19.89 -4.34 2.36
C ASN A 160 21.17 -4.99 2.95
N ARG A 161 22.36 -4.68 2.42
CA ARG A 161 23.61 -5.43 2.66
C ARG A 161 24.00 -5.50 4.15
N ALA A 162 23.90 -4.38 4.87
CA ALA A 162 24.14 -4.37 6.32
C ALA A 162 23.04 -5.07 7.13
N ALA A 163 21.80 -5.05 6.64
CA ALA A 163 20.65 -5.64 7.31
C ALA A 163 20.53 -7.16 7.07
N SER A 164 21.02 -7.69 5.94
CA SER A 164 20.87 -9.09 5.54
C SER A 164 21.59 -10.07 6.48
N ALA A 165 22.60 -9.60 7.22
CA ALA A 165 23.27 -10.40 8.26
C ALA A 165 22.35 -10.71 9.46
N VAL A 166 21.29 -9.92 9.66
CA VAL A 166 20.34 -10.08 10.77
C VAL A 166 19.03 -10.65 10.20
N ALA A 167 18.75 -11.93 10.44
CA ALA A 167 17.62 -12.65 9.83
C ALA A 167 16.24 -11.95 10.00
N ARG A 168 16.01 -11.29 11.14
CA ARG A 168 14.76 -10.53 11.42
C ARG A 168 14.66 -9.19 10.66
N HIS A 169 15.76 -8.68 10.12
CA HIS A 169 15.84 -7.43 9.34
C HIS A 169 16.05 -7.67 7.85
N ASP A 170 16.43 -8.88 7.48
CA ASP A 170 16.70 -9.27 6.11
C ASP A 170 15.50 -8.97 5.20
N GLY A 171 15.76 -8.22 4.14
CA GLY A 171 14.76 -7.68 3.24
C GLY A 171 13.94 -8.73 2.49
N ARG A 172 12.76 -8.31 2.05
CA ARG A 172 11.81 -9.10 1.26
C ARG A 172 11.34 -8.29 0.06
N VAL A 173 11.26 -8.95 -1.08
CA VAL A 173 10.52 -8.46 -2.25
C VAL A 173 9.18 -9.15 -2.26
N VAL A 174 8.10 -8.37 -2.29
CA VAL A 174 6.73 -8.89 -2.32
C VAL A 174 6.08 -8.50 -3.63
N HIS A 175 5.54 -9.47 -4.35
CA HIS A 175 4.70 -9.22 -5.52
C HIS A 175 3.25 -9.49 -5.17
N LEU A 176 2.39 -8.55 -5.52
CA LEU A 176 0.94 -8.65 -5.37
C LEU A 176 0.31 -8.55 -6.75
N ASN A 177 -0.62 -9.44 -7.10
CA ASN A 177 -1.39 -9.34 -8.34
C ASN A 177 -2.88 -9.43 -8.07
N TYR A 178 -3.64 -8.56 -8.72
CA TYR A 178 -5.08 -8.51 -8.70
C TYR A 178 -5.57 -8.78 -10.13
N GLU A 179 -6.36 -9.84 -10.26
CA GLU A 179 -7.06 -10.18 -11.49
C GLU A 179 -8.56 -10.21 -11.19
N PRO A 180 -9.38 -9.54 -12.02
CA PRO A 180 -10.82 -9.56 -11.81
C PRO A 180 -11.39 -10.95 -12.11
N PRO A 181 -12.59 -11.25 -11.58
CA PRO A 181 -13.24 -12.54 -11.82
C PRO A 181 -13.39 -12.93 -13.29
N ASN A 182 -13.53 -11.93 -14.18
CA ASN A 182 -13.56 -12.11 -15.61
C ASN A 182 -12.38 -11.35 -16.27
N PRO A 183 -11.25 -12.03 -16.56
CA PRO A 183 -10.10 -11.39 -17.20
C PRO A 183 -10.39 -10.80 -18.59
N ALA A 184 -11.47 -11.22 -19.26
CA ALA A 184 -11.84 -10.70 -20.57
C ALA A 184 -12.39 -9.26 -20.54
N GLU A 185 -12.81 -8.78 -19.36
CA GLU A 185 -13.33 -7.41 -19.18
C GLU A 185 -12.22 -6.40 -18.87
N VAL A 186 -10.97 -6.84 -18.68
CA VAL A 186 -9.83 -5.97 -18.37
C VAL A 186 -9.52 -5.05 -19.56
N ASP A 187 -9.70 -3.75 -19.36
CA ASP A 187 -9.27 -2.71 -20.31
C ASP A 187 -8.04 -1.94 -19.80
N THR A 188 -7.77 -2.02 -18.50
CA THR A 188 -6.73 -1.25 -17.82
C THR A 188 -5.86 -2.17 -16.97
N THR A 189 -4.55 -2.14 -17.21
CA THR A 189 -3.56 -2.85 -16.38
C THR A 189 -2.60 -1.84 -15.73
N LEU A 190 -2.51 -1.86 -14.40
CA LEU A 190 -1.61 -0.99 -13.64
C LEU A 190 -0.42 -1.76 -13.08
N TYR A 191 0.77 -1.16 -13.19
CA TYR A 191 1.99 -1.65 -12.53
C TYR A 191 2.42 -0.67 -11.47
N LEU A 192 2.48 -1.11 -10.22
CA LEU A 192 2.81 -0.27 -9.07
C LEU A 192 4.12 -0.72 -8.42
N VAL A 193 4.94 0.24 -8.00
CA VAL A 193 6.17 -0.03 -7.24
C VAL A 193 6.13 0.72 -5.93
N GLY A 194 6.34 -0.01 -4.83
CA GLY A 194 6.26 0.54 -3.47
C GLY A 194 7.62 0.66 -2.79
N LYS A 195 7.99 1.88 -2.37
CA LYS A 195 9.07 2.10 -1.40
C LYS A 195 8.65 1.54 -0.03
N GLY A 196 9.38 0.55 0.46
CA GLY A 196 9.11 -0.14 1.72
C GLY A 196 10.31 -0.13 2.68
N ILE A 197 10.98 1.02 2.89
CA ILE A 197 12.11 1.06 3.83
C ILE A 197 11.58 0.91 5.27
N THR A 198 11.79 -0.28 5.85
CA THR A 198 11.21 -0.69 7.13
C THR A 198 11.74 0.11 8.30
N TYR A 199 13.00 0.54 8.20
CA TYR A 199 13.62 1.57 9.00
C TYR A 199 14.79 2.17 8.23
N ASP A 200 14.91 3.49 8.29
CA ASP A 200 15.95 4.23 7.57
C ASP A 200 16.89 4.94 8.55
N THR A 201 18.12 4.44 8.69
CA THR A 201 19.18 5.12 9.45
C THR A 201 19.93 6.16 8.61
N GLY A 202 19.73 6.15 7.30
CA GLY A 202 20.56 6.84 6.30
C GLY A 202 21.78 6.06 5.83
N GLY A 203 22.03 4.85 6.33
CA GLY A 203 23.22 4.07 6.00
C GLY A 203 24.51 4.75 6.52
N ALA A 204 25.59 4.68 5.76
CA ALA A 204 26.86 5.33 6.11
C ALA A 204 26.74 6.86 6.23
N ASP A 205 25.90 7.48 5.41
CA ASP A 205 25.43 8.87 5.53
C ASP A 205 24.36 9.00 6.62
N ILE A 206 24.75 8.72 7.87
CA ILE A 206 23.84 8.58 9.01
C ILE A 206 22.97 9.83 9.23
N LYS A 207 21.67 9.61 9.47
CA LYS A 207 20.75 10.64 9.96
C LYS A 207 21.14 11.11 11.36
N ALA A 208 21.78 12.27 11.45
CA ALA A 208 22.18 12.91 12.71
C ALA A 208 21.11 13.88 13.26
N ASN A 209 21.35 14.45 14.45
CA ASN A 209 20.50 15.51 15.05
C ASN A 209 19.03 15.11 15.32
N GLY A 210 18.78 13.83 15.61
CA GLY A 210 17.45 13.34 16.00
C GLY A 210 16.45 13.15 14.86
N VAL A 211 16.85 13.43 13.60
CA VAL A 211 15.95 13.28 12.42
C VAL A 211 15.67 11.82 12.05
N MET A 212 16.34 10.87 12.71
CA MET A 212 16.07 9.44 12.59
C MET A 212 14.72 9.05 13.24
N ALA A 213 14.26 9.81 14.24
CA ALA A 213 12.98 9.54 14.88
C ALA A 213 11.83 9.65 13.86
N GLY A 214 11.01 8.61 13.74
CA GLY A 214 9.91 8.55 12.77
C GLY A 214 10.24 7.85 11.45
N MET A 215 11.49 7.45 11.22
CA MET A 215 11.90 6.75 9.98
C MET A 215 11.35 5.33 9.83
N HIS A 216 10.65 4.79 10.84
CA HIS A 216 9.81 3.60 10.68
C HIS A 216 8.68 3.82 9.65
N ARG A 217 8.32 5.07 9.33
CA ARG A 217 7.27 5.40 8.35
C ARG A 217 7.75 5.40 6.91
N ASP A 218 9.04 5.15 6.66
CA ASP A 218 9.62 5.19 5.31
C ASP A 218 9.24 3.96 4.45
N LYS A 219 8.36 3.11 4.99
CA LYS A 219 7.63 2.02 4.33
C LYS A 219 6.19 2.36 3.95
N CYS A 220 5.71 3.58 4.20
CA CYS A 220 4.32 3.97 3.94
C CYS A 220 3.90 3.84 2.46
N GLY A 221 4.84 4.01 1.52
CA GLY A 221 4.53 3.86 0.08
C GLY A 221 4.12 2.43 -0.28
N ALA A 222 4.91 1.46 0.15
CA ALA A 222 4.58 0.04 0.00
C ALA A 222 3.35 -0.35 0.84
N ALA A 223 3.20 0.20 2.04
CA ALA A 223 2.03 -0.02 2.89
C ALA A 223 0.73 0.45 2.23
N ALA A 224 0.75 1.60 1.54
CA ALA A 224 -0.38 2.13 0.79
C ALA A 224 -0.85 1.16 -0.29
N ILE A 225 0.11 0.62 -1.06
CA ILE A 225 -0.18 -0.34 -2.12
C ILE A 225 -0.72 -1.63 -1.52
N ALA A 226 -0.13 -2.16 -0.46
CA ALA A 226 -0.68 -3.33 0.21
C ALA A 226 -2.14 -3.12 0.68
N GLY A 227 -2.45 -1.94 1.23
CA GLY A 227 -3.82 -1.54 1.56
C GLY A 227 -4.75 -1.46 0.34
N LEU A 228 -4.26 -0.96 -0.80
CA LEU A 228 -5.01 -0.96 -2.05
C LEU A 228 -5.39 -2.39 -2.47
N PHE A 229 -4.50 -3.37 -2.32
CA PHE A 229 -4.82 -4.77 -2.66
C PHE A 229 -5.93 -5.37 -1.80
N LYS A 230 -6.04 -4.97 -0.53
CA LYS A 230 -7.21 -5.32 0.29
C LYS A 230 -8.48 -4.71 -0.28
N THR A 231 -8.47 -3.42 -0.61
CA THR A 231 -9.62 -2.77 -1.25
C THR A 231 -10.00 -3.41 -2.59
N LEU A 232 -9.02 -3.77 -3.43
CA LEU A 232 -9.27 -4.45 -4.72
C LEU A 232 -9.91 -5.83 -4.53
N GLY A 233 -9.44 -6.61 -3.55
CA GLY A 233 -10.02 -7.93 -3.25
C GLY A 233 -11.46 -7.87 -2.74
N GLU A 234 -11.83 -6.79 -2.02
CA GLU A 234 -13.20 -6.56 -1.53
C GLU A 234 -14.14 -6.02 -2.64
N LEU A 235 -13.68 -5.07 -3.45
CA LEU A 235 -14.52 -4.39 -4.45
C LEU A 235 -14.60 -5.09 -5.80
N GLN A 236 -13.55 -5.82 -6.17
CA GLN A 236 -13.43 -6.60 -7.39
C GLN A 236 -13.80 -5.82 -8.69
N PRO A 237 -13.19 -4.66 -8.96
CA PRO A 237 -13.48 -3.89 -10.17
C PRO A 237 -13.19 -4.69 -11.45
N PRO A 238 -14.18 -4.92 -12.34
CA PRO A 238 -14.06 -5.87 -13.44
C PRO A 238 -13.09 -5.43 -14.55
N GLY A 239 -12.96 -4.13 -14.80
CA GLY A 239 -12.11 -3.58 -15.88
C GLY A 239 -10.63 -3.44 -15.54
N LEU A 240 -10.23 -3.76 -14.32
CA LEU A 240 -8.92 -3.41 -13.78
C LEU A 240 -8.11 -4.65 -13.42
N SER A 241 -6.88 -4.74 -13.92
CA SER A 241 -5.84 -5.62 -13.39
C SER A 241 -4.73 -4.80 -12.77
N VAL A 242 -4.19 -5.23 -11.62
CA VAL A 242 -3.11 -4.52 -10.93
C VAL A 242 -2.00 -5.50 -10.56
N SER A 243 -0.77 -5.23 -10.99
CA SER A 243 0.43 -5.92 -10.54
C SER A 243 1.29 -4.94 -9.74
N ALA A 244 1.78 -5.36 -8.59
CA ALA A 244 2.65 -4.54 -7.75
C ALA A 244 3.88 -5.29 -7.29
N ALA A 245 4.99 -4.55 -7.16
CA ALA A 245 6.21 -5.00 -6.54
C ALA A 245 6.57 -4.07 -5.37
N LEU A 246 6.74 -4.63 -4.18
CA LEU A 246 7.01 -3.90 -2.94
C LEU A 246 8.39 -4.29 -2.42
N ALA A 247 9.25 -3.29 -2.19
CA ALA A 247 10.58 -3.48 -1.65
C ALA A 247 10.58 -3.26 -0.14
N PHE A 248 10.47 -4.33 0.66
CA PHE A 248 10.62 -4.22 2.11
C PHE A 248 12.06 -4.49 2.53
N VAL A 249 12.85 -3.43 2.74
CA VAL A 249 14.25 -3.56 3.17
C VAL A 249 14.56 -2.62 4.32
N ARG A 250 15.67 -2.81 5.01
CA ARG A 250 16.13 -1.90 6.07
C ARG A 250 17.45 -1.26 5.65
N ASN A 251 17.53 0.07 5.68
CA ASN A 251 18.78 0.79 5.47
C ASN A 251 19.47 0.90 6.83
N SER A 252 20.38 -0.03 7.08
CA SER A 252 21.09 -0.19 8.36
C SER A 252 22.54 0.28 8.24
N VAL A 253 23.15 0.58 9.39
CA VAL A 253 24.60 0.77 9.52
C VAL A 253 25.23 -0.48 10.12
N GLY A 254 26.33 -0.93 9.51
CA GLY A 254 27.13 -2.08 9.92
C GLY A 254 28.37 -2.23 9.05
N ALA A 255 29.19 -3.25 9.32
CA ALA A 255 30.43 -3.53 8.58
C ALA A 255 30.20 -3.67 7.07
N GLU A 256 29.03 -4.18 6.69
CA GLU A 256 28.64 -4.43 5.30
C GLU A 256 27.76 -3.31 4.71
N SER A 257 27.76 -2.10 5.27
CA SER A 257 27.00 -0.98 4.68
C SER A 257 27.56 -0.63 3.32
N TYR A 258 26.68 -0.32 2.36
CA TYR A 258 27.10 0.41 1.18
C TYR A 258 27.47 1.85 1.56
N VAL A 259 28.46 2.41 0.86
CA VAL A 259 29.02 3.73 1.13
C VAL A 259 28.94 4.65 -0.09
N ALA A 260 29.08 5.96 0.15
CA ALA A 260 29.25 6.92 -0.93
C ALA A 260 30.47 6.58 -1.79
N ASP A 261 30.42 7.00 -3.06
CA ASP A 261 31.38 6.71 -4.12
C ASP A 261 31.46 5.25 -4.60
N GLU A 262 30.72 4.30 -4.00
CA GLU A 262 30.50 2.99 -4.62
C GLU A 262 29.80 3.15 -5.99
N ILE A 263 30.25 2.38 -6.99
CA ILE A 263 29.61 2.30 -8.31
C ILE A 263 28.91 0.95 -8.42
N LEU A 264 27.58 0.98 -8.42
CA LEU A 264 26.72 -0.20 -8.49
C LEU A 264 26.16 -0.36 -9.91
N VAL A 265 25.95 -1.60 -10.33
CA VAL A 265 25.29 -1.91 -11.61
C VAL A 265 23.83 -2.22 -11.32
N ALA A 266 22.92 -1.44 -11.87
CA ALA A 266 21.48 -1.66 -11.75
C ALA A 266 21.01 -2.87 -12.58
N ARG A 267 19.81 -3.39 -12.30
CA ARG A 267 19.16 -4.44 -13.11
C ARG A 267 19.11 -4.09 -14.61
N SER A 268 18.98 -2.80 -14.92
CA SER A 268 18.98 -2.28 -16.30
C SER A 268 20.35 -2.32 -17.01
N GLY A 269 21.41 -2.73 -16.31
CA GLY A 269 22.81 -2.66 -16.77
C GLY A 269 23.46 -1.28 -16.65
N GLN A 270 22.70 -0.25 -16.20
CA GLN A 270 23.24 1.09 -15.98
C GLN A 270 24.11 1.15 -14.72
N ARG A 271 25.19 1.92 -14.77
CA ARG A 271 26.06 2.15 -13.61
C ARG A 271 25.61 3.38 -12.83
N ILE A 272 25.52 3.26 -11.51
CA ILE A 272 25.10 4.33 -10.60
C ILE A 272 26.21 4.56 -9.59
N ARG A 273 26.75 5.78 -9.54
CA ARG A 273 27.59 6.21 -8.42
C ARG A 273 26.70 6.61 -7.25
N VAL A 274 26.93 6.01 -6.09
CA VAL A 274 26.24 6.36 -4.85
C VAL A 274 26.78 7.72 -4.39
N GLY A 275 25.96 8.76 -4.44
CA GLY A 275 26.33 10.07 -3.93
C GLY A 275 26.04 10.24 -2.43
N ASN A 276 25.02 9.54 -1.93
CA ASN A 276 24.57 9.59 -0.54
C ASN A 276 23.70 8.35 -0.25
N THR A 277 23.96 7.64 0.84
CA THR A 277 23.27 6.40 1.22
C THR A 277 21.91 6.62 1.90
N ASP A 278 21.55 7.87 2.19
CA ASP A 278 20.23 8.38 2.61
C ASP A 278 19.30 8.65 1.40
N ALA A 279 19.79 8.36 0.19
CA ALA A 279 19.00 8.30 -1.02
C ALA A 279 18.65 6.85 -1.40
N GLU A 280 18.46 5.97 -0.43
CA GLU A 280 18.20 4.53 -0.58
C GLU A 280 16.87 4.23 -1.27
N GLY A 281 15.83 5.04 -1.04
CA GLY A 281 14.49 4.79 -1.54
C GLY A 281 14.41 4.68 -3.06
N ARG A 282 15.18 5.51 -3.78
CA ARG A 282 15.24 5.40 -5.25
C ARG A 282 16.04 4.19 -5.70
N MET A 283 17.04 3.77 -4.93
CA MET A 283 17.88 2.61 -5.24
C MET A 283 17.03 1.34 -5.22
N VAL A 284 16.27 1.13 -4.15
CA VAL A 284 15.41 -0.06 -4.01
C VAL A 284 14.28 -0.12 -5.05
N MET A 285 13.73 1.04 -5.44
CA MET A 285 12.67 1.09 -6.44
C MET A 285 13.18 0.94 -7.88
N THR A 286 14.41 1.34 -8.18
CA THR A 286 14.94 1.34 -9.55
C THR A 286 14.95 -0.06 -10.16
N ASP A 287 15.38 -1.07 -9.41
CA ASP A 287 15.39 -2.44 -9.94
C ASP A 287 13.96 -2.99 -10.12
N LEU A 288 13.03 -2.65 -9.21
CA LEU A 288 11.61 -3.03 -9.34
C LEU A 288 10.91 -2.33 -10.51
N LEU A 289 11.23 -1.05 -10.77
CA LEU A 289 10.73 -0.32 -11.93
C LEU A 289 11.26 -0.93 -13.24
N CYS A 290 12.52 -1.38 -13.25
CA CYS A 290 13.08 -2.11 -14.39
C CYS A 290 12.33 -3.43 -14.61
N GLU A 291 12.09 -4.21 -13.54
CA GLU A 291 11.29 -5.45 -13.61
C GLU A 291 9.86 -5.18 -14.13
N ALA A 292 9.19 -4.13 -13.64
CA ALA A 292 7.86 -3.74 -14.10
C ALA A 292 7.86 -3.39 -15.60
N LYS A 293 8.85 -2.61 -16.06
CA LYS A 293 9.03 -2.30 -17.48
C LYS A 293 9.22 -3.56 -18.33
N GLU A 294 10.03 -4.52 -17.87
CA GLU A 294 10.23 -5.79 -18.55
C GLU A 294 8.92 -6.59 -18.67
N LYS A 295 8.10 -6.62 -17.62
CA LYS A 295 6.77 -7.25 -17.61
C LYS A 295 5.83 -6.59 -18.62
N VAL A 296 5.76 -5.26 -18.65
CA VAL A 296 4.96 -4.49 -19.62
C VAL A 296 5.38 -4.80 -21.05
N LEU A 297 6.68 -4.79 -21.34
CA LEU A 297 7.18 -5.05 -22.69
C LEU A 297 6.86 -6.48 -23.16
N LYS A 298 6.99 -7.47 -22.28
CA LYS A 298 6.59 -8.86 -22.56
C LYS A 298 5.09 -8.97 -22.83
N PHE A 299 4.26 -8.30 -22.04
CA PHE A 299 2.81 -8.27 -22.24
C PHE A 299 2.44 -7.69 -23.62
N ILE A 300 3.01 -6.54 -23.99
CA ILE A 300 2.79 -5.91 -25.30
C ILE A 300 3.26 -6.84 -26.45
N GLN A 301 4.41 -7.51 -26.30
CA GLN A 301 4.91 -8.46 -27.29
C GLN A 301 3.97 -9.66 -27.47
N ASN A 302 3.41 -10.17 -26.37
CA ASN A 302 2.44 -11.28 -26.42
C ASN A 302 1.12 -10.86 -27.08
N LEU A 303 0.63 -9.65 -26.82
CA LEU A 303 -0.53 -9.09 -27.53
C LEU A 303 -0.28 -9.02 -29.04
N LYS A 304 0.88 -8.50 -29.45
CA LYS A 304 1.25 -8.43 -30.87
C LYS A 304 1.37 -9.81 -31.51
N ARG A 305 1.92 -10.81 -30.81
CA ARG A 305 2.01 -12.19 -31.30
C ARG A 305 0.65 -12.85 -31.45
N ASN A 306 -0.25 -12.65 -30.50
CA ASN A 306 -1.62 -13.18 -30.56
C ASN A 306 -2.48 -12.48 -31.62
N GLN A 307 -2.12 -11.25 -32.04
CA GLN A 307 -2.72 -10.58 -33.18
C GLN A 307 -2.10 -10.97 -34.54
N MET A 308 -0.93 -11.64 -34.55
CA MET A 308 -0.17 -11.96 -35.77
C MET A 308 -0.58 -13.32 -36.40
N PHE A 309 -1.62 -13.99 -35.91
CA PHE A 309 -2.14 -15.24 -36.49
C PHE A 309 -3.67 -15.24 -36.62
N LEU A 310 -4.15 -14.67 -37.72
CA LEU A 310 -5.20 -15.26 -38.54
C LEU A 310 -4.71 -15.17 -40.00
N PRO A 311 -4.05 -16.21 -40.54
CA PRO A 311 -4.01 -16.34 -41.99
C PRO A 311 -5.45 -16.61 -42.42
N PHE A 312 -6.15 -15.57 -42.91
CA PHE A 312 -7.25 -15.77 -43.83
C PHE A 312 -6.65 -16.34 -45.11
N GLY A 313 -6.57 -17.66 -45.18
CA GLY A 313 -6.46 -18.41 -46.43
C GLY A 313 -7.86 -18.78 -46.89
N LEU A 314 -8.18 -18.43 -48.14
CA LEU A 314 -9.35 -18.85 -48.90
C LEU A 314 -9.61 -20.36 -48.85
#